data_AF-A0A850AQ94-F1
#
_entry.id   AF-A0A850AQ94-F1
#
_cell.length_a   1.000
_cell.length_b   1.000
_cell.length_c   1.000
_cell.angle_alpha   90.00
_cell.angle_beta   90.00
_cell.angle_gamma   90.00
#
_symmetry.space_group_name_H-M   'P 1'
#
loop_
_entity.id
_entity.type
_entity.pdbx_description
1 polymer ?
#
loop_
_entity_poly.entity_id
_entity_poly.type
_entity_poly.pdbx_seq_one_letter_code
_entity_poly.pdbx_strand_id
1 'polypeptide(L)'
;MKQRYRFGYWCCLILMAVFFSLGRLAATETRATSMGNTGLFFHDNSNIFIFPGSLLLYGNQIIGEFRVKGDSSTFSGGVHFPFGDYAVGGLWLNRNLNLPVPQGLLTGIALNETNDFVLGFKTGQYDLGFRISANAKSNKGTIGDTLVQNVDESARYFEFAAGISSRFYDFGGYVSLPKVESKQTLSGDRKWEGTGFGLSGRFFFGPEDGIMYVPAGLVDYLAADLTQGQQKVETDYLRVRVGMGVHYQINKTNLVVLGIEAYGLEESKEKVANLGEQTERVTNLPGFYLGGETHAKEWLILRVGATHLWREQKSIFKPTTGTETETSSRDSQFNLYLGTGFKIGRFLIDLDFNTDFFFEGPDFVSGHNAGQLDDFINRLSVTYGF
;
A
#
# COMPACT_ATOMS: atom_id res chain seq x y z
N MET A 1 -49.90 -28.01 -37.57
CA MET A 1 -48.68 -28.23 -36.77
C MET A 1 -47.83 -26.96 -36.80
N LYS A 2 -47.82 -26.21 -35.69
CA LYS A 2 -47.10 -24.95 -35.51
C LYS A 2 -46.16 -25.11 -34.32
N GLN A 3 -44.85 -25.08 -34.54
CA GLN A 3 -43.87 -24.87 -33.48
C GLN A 3 -42.53 -24.47 -34.10
N ARG A 4 -42.27 -23.17 -34.23
CA ARG A 4 -40.92 -22.64 -34.46
C ARG A 4 -40.77 -21.30 -33.74
N TYR A 5 -39.55 -21.07 -33.24
CA TYR A 5 -38.98 -19.83 -32.70
C TYR A 5 -39.30 -19.48 -31.24
N ARG A 6 -38.58 -20.13 -30.30
CA ARG A 6 -38.40 -19.63 -28.92
C ARG A 6 -36.95 -19.74 -28.39
N PHE A 7 -35.95 -19.87 -29.26
CA PHE A 7 -34.54 -20.04 -28.82
C PHE A 7 -33.73 -18.72 -28.79
N GLY A 8 -34.18 -17.65 -29.46
CA GLY A 8 -33.43 -16.38 -29.55
C GLY A 8 -33.54 -15.46 -28.34
N TYR A 9 -34.61 -15.55 -27.55
CA TYR A 9 -34.84 -14.64 -26.42
C TYR A 9 -34.02 -15.01 -25.17
N TRP A 10 -33.61 -16.26 -25.01
CA TRP A 10 -32.85 -16.71 -23.85
C TRP A 10 -31.38 -16.30 -23.90
N CYS A 11 -30.75 -16.22 -25.09
CA CYS A 11 -29.38 -15.73 -25.21
C CYS A 11 -29.26 -14.22 -24.90
N CYS A 12 -30.24 -13.40 -25.31
CA CYS A 12 -30.23 -11.97 -24.98
C CYS A 12 -30.49 -11.71 -23.48
N LEU A 13 -31.33 -12.52 -22.82
CA LEU A 13 -31.56 -12.40 -21.37
C LEU A 13 -30.35 -12.87 -20.55
N ILE A 14 -29.62 -13.89 -21.00
CA ILE A 14 -28.39 -14.34 -20.33
C ILE A 14 -27.25 -13.32 -20.55
N LEU A 15 -27.12 -12.74 -21.76
CA LEU A 15 -26.18 -11.64 -21.99
C LEU A 15 -26.54 -10.39 -21.18
N MET A 16 -27.82 -9.99 -21.11
CA MET A 16 -28.24 -8.88 -20.25
C MET A 16 -28.05 -9.17 -18.75
N ALA A 17 -28.27 -10.40 -18.29
CA ALA A 17 -28.05 -10.77 -16.90
C ALA A 17 -26.56 -10.73 -16.51
N VAL A 18 -25.66 -11.04 -17.44
CA VAL A 18 -24.21 -10.84 -17.26
C VAL A 18 -23.86 -9.34 -17.22
N PHE A 19 -24.58 -8.47 -17.92
CA PHE A 19 -24.33 -7.02 -17.89
C PHE A 19 -24.76 -6.30 -16.60
N PHE A 20 -25.55 -6.91 -15.71
CA PHE A 20 -26.13 -6.23 -14.54
C PHE A 20 -25.52 -6.59 -13.17
N SER A 21 -24.47 -7.42 -13.11
CA SER A 21 -23.62 -7.44 -11.91
C SER A 21 -22.75 -6.19 -11.90
N LEU A 22 -23.33 -5.06 -11.44
CA LEU A 22 -22.59 -3.87 -11.06
C LEU A 22 -21.70 -4.25 -9.88
N GLY A 23 -20.55 -4.86 -10.18
CA GLY A 23 -19.48 -5.01 -9.20
C GLY A 23 -19.15 -3.63 -8.62
N ARG A 24 -18.72 -3.61 -7.36
CA ARG A 24 -18.18 -2.39 -6.73
C ARG A 24 -16.89 -2.02 -7.46
N LEU A 25 -17.00 -1.36 -8.62
CA LEU A 25 -15.85 -0.94 -9.44
C LEU A 25 -15.01 0.14 -8.76
N ALA A 26 -15.45 0.70 -7.64
CA ALA A 26 -14.80 1.80 -6.92
C ALA A 26 -13.75 1.26 -5.92
N ALA A 27 -12.62 0.76 -6.40
CA ALA A 27 -11.59 0.25 -5.52
C ALA A 27 -10.21 0.24 -6.21
N THR A 28 -9.32 1.17 -5.83
CA THR A 28 -7.91 1.23 -6.26
C THR A 28 -7.05 1.97 -5.21
N GLU A 29 -5.75 1.69 -5.13
CA GLU A 29 -4.83 2.47 -4.29
C GLU A 29 -4.85 3.96 -4.70
N THR A 30 -4.99 4.21 -6.00
CA THR A 30 -5.14 5.55 -6.59
C THR A 30 -6.38 6.28 -6.05
N ARG A 31 -7.52 5.58 -5.88
CA ARG A 31 -8.72 6.13 -5.22
C ARG A 31 -8.45 6.49 -3.76
N ALA A 32 -7.85 5.58 -2.98
CA ALA A 32 -7.60 5.83 -1.56
C ALA A 32 -6.64 6.99 -1.32
N THR A 33 -5.60 7.13 -2.16
CA THR A 33 -4.64 8.24 -2.07
C THR A 33 -5.26 9.57 -2.51
N SER A 34 -5.99 9.62 -3.63
CA SER A 34 -6.67 10.86 -4.07
C SER A 34 -7.75 11.37 -3.09
N MET A 35 -8.23 10.49 -2.21
CA MET A 35 -9.09 10.83 -1.08
C MET A 35 -8.31 11.19 0.20
N GLY A 36 -7.05 11.60 0.10
CA GLY A 36 -6.25 12.08 1.23
C GLY A 36 -5.75 10.95 2.13
N ASN A 37 -5.42 9.80 1.55
CA ASN A 37 -4.96 8.60 2.27
C ASN A 37 -5.94 8.14 3.37
N THR A 38 -7.24 8.31 3.16
CA THR A 38 -8.30 7.94 4.10
C THR A 38 -8.66 6.45 4.06
N GLY A 39 -7.93 5.64 3.27
CA GLY A 39 -8.25 4.23 2.96
C GLY A 39 -8.37 3.30 4.17
N LEU A 40 -7.84 3.66 5.34
CA LEU A 40 -8.04 2.87 6.56
C LEU A 40 -9.47 2.98 7.11
N PHE A 41 -10.16 4.10 6.85
CA PHE A 41 -11.44 4.46 7.46
C PHE A 41 -12.68 4.09 6.62
N PHE A 42 -12.50 3.39 5.51
CA PHE A 42 -13.60 2.88 4.69
C PHE A 42 -13.18 1.58 3.99
N HIS A 43 -14.13 0.82 3.46
CA HIS A 43 -13.81 -0.39 2.71
C HIS A 43 -13.29 -0.06 1.31
N ASP A 44 -12.06 -0.49 1.03
CA ASP A 44 -11.42 -0.39 -0.28
C ASP A 44 -10.59 -1.65 -0.59
N ASN A 45 -10.38 -1.97 -1.87
CA ASN A 45 -9.59 -3.15 -2.25
C ASN A 45 -8.11 -2.99 -1.91
N SER A 46 -7.61 -1.76 -1.80
CA SER A 46 -6.26 -1.49 -1.32
C SER A 46 -6.03 -2.05 0.08
N ASN A 47 -7.11 -2.33 0.82
CA ASN A 47 -7.03 -2.93 2.15
C ASN A 47 -6.89 -4.46 2.14
N ILE A 48 -7.02 -5.17 1.02
CA ILE A 48 -6.91 -6.66 1.00
C ILE A 48 -5.53 -7.14 1.49
N PHE A 49 -4.51 -6.29 1.35
CA PHE A 49 -3.14 -6.57 1.78
C PHE A 49 -2.95 -6.41 3.30
N ILE A 50 -3.86 -5.70 3.97
CA ILE A 50 -3.88 -5.54 5.42
C ILE A 50 -4.90 -6.52 6.01
N PHE A 51 -6.04 -6.68 5.34
CA PHE A 51 -7.17 -7.51 5.74
C PHE A 51 -7.52 -8.51 4.62
N PRO A 52 -6.81 -9.66 4.51
CA PRO A 52 -7.06 -10.62 3.44
C PRO A 52 -8.51 -11.13 3.35
N GLY A 53 -9.26 -11.13 4.47
CA GLY A 53 -10.67 -11.51 4.50
C GLY A 53 -11.56 -10.62 3.62
N SER A 54 -11.16 -9.36 3.39
CA SER A 54 -11.93 -8.39 2.60
C SER A 54 -11.93 -8.71 1.09
N LEU A 55 -11.10 -9.66 0.63
CA LEU A 55 -11.02 -10.07 -0.78
C LEU A 55 -12.39 -10.45 -1.37
N LEU A 56 -13.27 -11.05 -0.57
CA LEU A 56 -14.61 -11.48 -0.99
C LEU A 56 -15.51 -10.32 -1.43
N LEU A 57 -15.24 -9.09 -0.99
CA LEU A 57 -15.95 -7.90 -1.44
C LEU A 57 -15.58 -7.50 -2.88
N TYR A 58 -14.52 -8.10 -3.43
CA TYR A 58 -13.87 -7.66 -4.66
C TYR A 58 -13.55 -8.80 -5.64
N GLY A 59 -14.44 -9.81 -5.72
CA GLY A 59 -14.13 -11.09 -6.36
C GLY A 59 -13.97 -11.12 -7.88
N ASN A 60 -14.39 -10.10 -8.61
CA ASN A 60 -14.52 -10.14 -10.08
C ASN A 60 -13.82 -8.96 -10.74
N GLN A 61 -12.51 -8.83 -10.59
CA GLN A 61 -11.79 -7.66 -11.11
C GLN A 61 -10.37 -7.97 -11.58
N ILE A 62 -9.96 -7.28 -12.64
CA ILE A 62 -8.57 -7.13 -13.05
C ILE A 62 -8.17 -5.68 -12.75
N ILE A 63 -7.02 -5.47 -12.16
CA ILE A 63 -6.54 -4.16 -11.73
C ILE A 63 -5.12 -3.95 -12.24
N GLY A 64 -4.84 -2.78 -12.80
CA GLY A 64 -3.50 -2.26 -12.97
C GLY A 64 -3.35 -0.96 -12.19
N GLU A 65 -2.29 -0.85 -11.41
CA GLU A 65 -1.87 0.39 -10.73
C GLU A 65 -0.54 0.82 -11.35
N PHE A 66 -0.44 2.10 -11.70
CA PHE A 66 0.72 2.73 -12.32
C PHE A 66 1.06 3.98 -11.52
N ARG A 67 2.33 4.15 -11.16
CA ARG A 67 2.88 5.23 -10.33
C ARG A 67 3.88 6.05 -11.16
N VAL A 68 4.28 7.23 -10.64
CA VAL A 68 5.27 8.13 -11.26
C VAL A 68 6.46 7.37 -11.82
N LYS A 69 6.83 7.70 -13.06
CA LYS A 69 7.85 7.01 -13.85
C LYS A 69 9.24 7.18 -13.23
N GLY A 70 10.04 6.10 -13.18
CA GLY A 70 11.45 6.13 -12.79
C GLY A 70 11.83 5.25 -11.60
N ASP A 71 10.84 4.71 -10.87
CA ASP A 71 11.05 3.72 -9.80
C ASP A 71 10.86 2.29 -10.34
N SER A 72 11.62 1.31 -9.84
CA SER A 72 11.41 -0.10 -10.20
C SER A 72 10.08 -0.66 -9.70
N SER A 73 9.44 0.01 -8.72
CA SER A 73 8.10 -0.30 -8.18
C SER A 73 6.95 0.46 -8.88
N THR A 74 7.20 0.97 -10.09
CA THR A 74 6.30 1.85 -10.86
C THR A 74 4.94 1.25 -11.21
N PHE A 75 4.76 -0.06 -11.22
CA PHE A 75 3.48 -0.67 -11.58
C PHE A 75 3.18 -1.92 -10.77
N SER A 76 1.91 -2.19 -10.51
CA SER A 76 1.44 -3.46 -9.95
C SER A 76 0.17 -3.91 -10.67
N GLY A 77 -0.02 -5.21 -10.79
CA GLY A 77 -1.18 -5.78 -11.49
C GLY A 77 -1.83 -6.87 -10.67
N GLY A 78 -3.15 -6.86 -10.56
CA GLY A 78 -3.93 -7.80 -9.78
C GLY A 78 -5.04 -8.44 -10.60
N VAL A 79 -5.38 -9.69 -10.28
CA VAL A 79 -6.63 -10.30 -10.74
C VAL A 79 -7.27 -11.07 -9.60
N HIS A 80 -8.58 -10.87 -9.42
CA HIS A 80 -9.41 -11.62 -8.49
C HIS A 80 -10.40 -12.47 -9.28
N PHE A 81 -10.45 -13.74 -8.96
CA PHE A 81 -11.32 -14.73 -9.58
C PHE A 81 -12.26 -15.35 -8.54
N PRO A 82 -13.57 -15.33 -8.77
CA PRO A 82 -14.52 -16.01 -7.90
C PRO A 82 -14.49 -17.52 -8.17
N PHE A 83 -14.58 -18.31 -7.10
CA PHE A 83 -14.76 -19.76 -7.16
C PHE A 83 -16.13 -20.10 -6.56
N GLY A 84 -17.18 -19.94 -7.36
CA GLY A 84 -18.57 -20.01 -6.90
C GLY A 84 -18.91 -18.88 -5.92
N ASP A 85 -19.86 -19.12 -5.03
CA ASP A 85 -20.37 -18.09 -4.10
C ASP A 85 -19.62 -18.05 -2.76
N TYR A 86 -18.62 -18.92 -2.58
CA TYR A 86 -18.01 -19.17 -1.28
C TYR A 86 -16.51 -18.82 -1.21
N ALA A 87 -15.84 -18.59 -2.35
CA ALA A 87 -14.42 -18.30 -2.34
C ALA A 87 -14.00 -17.34 -3.47
N VAL A 88 -12.91 -16.62 -3.23
CA VAL A 88 -12.24 -15.77 -4.23
C VAL A 88 -10.74 -16.01 -4.12
N GLY A 89 -10.06 -16.25 -5.24
CA GLY A 89 -8.60 -16.24 -5.32
C GLY A 89 -8.09 -14.97 -5.99
N GLY A 90 -6.98 -14.45 -5.51
CA GLY A 90 -6.29 -13.28 -6.04
C GLY A 90 -4.85 -13.60 -6.39
N LEU A 91 -4.37 -13.07 -7.51
CA LEU A 91 -2.95 -13.02 -7.86
C LEU A 91 -2.56 -11.56 -8.08
N TRP A 92 -1.51 -11.11 -7.41
CA TRP A 92 -0.92 -9.78 -7.56
C TRP A 92 0.54 -9.89 -7.94
N LEU A 93 0.95 -9.06 -8.90
CA LEU A 93 2.30 -8.98 -9.41
C LEU A 93 2.87 -7.59 -9.11
N ASN A 94 4.15 -7.57 -8.75
CA ASN A 94 4.94 -6.36 -8.55
C ASN A 94 4.34 -5.35 -7.55
N ARG A 95 3.65 -5.83 -6.50
CA ARG A 95 3.13 -4.96 -5.43
C ARG A 95 4.30 -4.31 -4.70
N ASN A 96 4.21 -3.01 -4.47
CA ASN A 96 5.22 -2.26 -3.73
C ASN A 96 5.41 -2.84 -2.31
N LEU A 97 6.67 -2.98 -1.92
CA LEU A 97 7.09 -3.49 -0.62
C LEU A 97 7.96 -2.43 0.04
N ASN A 98 7.46 -1.87 1.15
CA ASN A 98 8.22 -0.90 1.94
C ASN A 98 8.94 -1.61 3.07
N LEU A 99 10.23 -1.90 2.87
CA LEU A 99 11.12 -2.45 3.89
C LEU A 99 12.27 -1.48 4.17
N PRO A 100 12.69 -1.31 5.43
CA PRO A 100 13.84 -0.50 5.80
C PRO A 100 15.15 -1.26 5.51
N VAL A 101 15.40 -1.56 4.23
CA VAL A 101 16.66 -2.20 3.81
C VAL A 101 17.78 -1.16 3.90
N PRO A 102 18.91 -1.45 4.58
CA PRO A 102 20.04 -0.53 4.67
C PRO A 102 20.53 -0.07 3.29
N GLN A 103 20.75 1.23 3.13
CA GLN A 103 21.23 1.81 1.87
C GLN A 103 22.63 1.27 1.52
N GLY A 104 22.91 1.10 0.23
CA GLY A 104 24.21 0.64 -0.27
C GLY A 104 24.53 -0.84 -0.01
N LEU A 105 23.58 -1.61 0.53
CA LEU A 105 23.72 -3.07 0.66
C LEU A 105 23.66 -3.77 -0.70
N LEU A 106 22.78 -3.28 -1.58
CA LEU A 106 22.57 -3.78 -2.93
C LEU A 106 22.90 -2.68 -3.95
N THR A 107 23.47 -3.09 -5.08
CA THR A 107 23.88 -2.18 -6.16
C THR A 107 23.18 -2.50 -7.48
N GLY A 108 22.81 -3.77 -7.72
CA GLY A 108 22.17 -4.20 -8.96
C GLY A 108 20.76 -4.77 -8.80
N ILE A 109 20.26 -4.90 -7.57
CA ILE A 109 18.87 -5.32 -7.30
C ILE A 109 18.26 -4.49 -6.17
N ALA A 110 16.92 -4.44 -6.13
CA ALA A 110 16.16 -3.83 -5.05
C ALA A 110 15.10 -4.82 -4.54
N LEU A 111 14.95 -4.90 -3.22
CA LEU A 111 13.88 -5.65 -2.54
C LEU A 111 12.73 -4.70 -2.18
N ASN A 112 12.09 -4.14 -3.20
CA ASN A 112 11.02 -3.15 -3.07
C ASN A 112 9.71 -3.60 -3.72
N GLU A 113 9.60 -4.87 -4.10
CA GLU A 113 8.39 -5.42 -4.69
C GLU A 113 8.14 -6.85 -4.26
N THR A 114 6.89 -7.30 -4.34
CA THR A 114 6.47 -8.67 -4.08
C THR A 114 5.36 -9.12 -5.01
N ASN A 115 5.21 -10.43 -5.16
CA ASN A 115 4.03 -11.01 -5.78
C ASN A 115 3.20 -11.67 -4.68
N ASP A 116 1.89 -11.51 -4.73
CA ASP A 116 0.98 -12.02 -3.71
C ASP A 116 0.01 -13.04 -4.31
N PHE A 117 -0.19 -14.15 -3.62
CA PHE A 117 -1.33 -15.02 -3.78
C PHE A 117 -2.27 -14.81 -2.60
N VAL A 118 -3.53 -14.48 -2.86
CA VAL A 118 -4.53 -14.20 -1.83
C VAL A 118 -5.70 -15.17 -2.01
N LEU A 119 -6.27 -15.67 -0.93
CA LEU A 119 -7.41 -16.58 -0.97
C LEU A 119 -8.40 -16.22 0.13
N GLY A 120 -9.65 -15.98 -0.23
CA GLY A 120 -10.75 -15.65 0.68
C GLY A 120 -11.82 -16.73 0.67
N PHE A 121 -12.38 -17.04 1.83
CA PHE A 121 -13.47 -18.00 2.03
C PHE A 121 -14.59 -17.41 2.88
N LYS A 122 -15.82 -17.57 2.42
CA LYS A 122 -17.01 -17.14 3.13
C LYS A 122 -17.41 -18.17 4.17
N THR A 123 -17.52 -17.76 5.43
CA THR A 123 -17.83 -18.64 6.57
C THR A 123 -19.04 -18.12 7.35
N GLY A 124 -20.20 -18.10 6.69
CA GLY A 124 -21.45 -17.68 7.30
C GLY A 124 -21.51 -16.16 7.52
N GLN A 125 -21.19 -15.71 8.75
CA GLN A 125 -21.27 -14.30 9.16
C GLN A 125 -19.97 -13.51 8.98
N TYR A 126 -18.88 -14.20 8.71
CA TYR A 126 -17.56 -13.61 8.52
C TYR A 126 -16.84 -14.28 7.35
N ASP A 127 -15.84 -13.58 6.83
CA ASP A 127 -15.01 -13.95 5.70
C ASP A 127 -13.58 -14.16 6.19
N LEU A 128 -13.01 -15.33 5.94
CA LEU A 128 -11.61 -15.63 6.24
C LEU A 128 -10.75 -15.36 5.02
N GLY A 129 -9.54 -14.85 5.22
CA GLY A 129 -8.59 -14.68 4.14
C GLY A 129 -7.17 -15.04 4.52
N PHE A 130 -6.42 -15.50 3.52
CA PHE A 130 -5.01 -15.85 3.63
C PHE A 130 -4.25 -15.18 2.49
N ARG A 131 -3.02 -14.76 2.75
CA ARG A 131 -2.11 -14.24 1.73
C ARG A 131 -0.72 -14.85 1.91
N ILE A 132 -0.11 -15.21 0.80
CA ILE A 132 1.30 -15.54 0.70
C ILE A 132 1.95 -14.52 -0.23
N SER A 133 2.95 -13.81 0.27
CA SER A 133 3.73 -12.84 -0.49
C SER A 133 5.13 -13.39 -0.70
N ALA A 134 5.64 -13.39 -1.93
CA ALA A 134 6.97 -13.88 -2.23
C ALA A 134 7.67 -13.05 -3.31
N ASN A 135 8.97 -12.81 -3.11
CA ASN A 135 9.86 -12.29 -4.12
C ASN A 135 11.24 -12.95 -4.01
N ALA A 136 11.89 -13.18 -5.14
CA ALA A 136 13.29 -13.59 -5.19
C ALA A 136 13.96 -12.95 -6.41
N LYS A 137 15.05 -12.21 -6.17
CA LYS A 137 15.91 -11.62 -7.20
C LYS A 137 17.35 -12.06 -6.96
N SER A 138 18.11 -12.19 -8.04
CA SER A 138 19.55 -12.41 -7.99
C SER A 138 20.22 -11.67 -9.13
N ASN A 139 21.38 -11.08 -8.86
CA ASN A 139 22.19 -10.42 -9.87
C ASN A 139 23.65 -10.82 -9.71
N LYS A 140 24.29 -11.17 -10.83
CA LYS A 140 25.71 -11.45 -10.91
C LYS A 140 26.32 -10.48 -11.88
N GLY A 141 27.29 -9.71 -11.41
CA GLY A 141 27.90 -8.66 -12.21
C GLY A 141 29.36 -8.47 -11.87
N THR A 142 30.02 -7.71 -12.73
CA THR A 142 31.36 -7.22 -12.52
C THR A 142 31.29 -5.71 -12.52
N ILE A 143 31.66 -5.07 -11.41
CA ILE A 143 31.79 -3.61 -11.35
C ILE A 143 33.22 -3.28 -11.75
N GLY A 144 33.36 -2.50 -12.83
CA GLY A 144 34.64 -2.09 -13.37
C GLY A 144 34.76 -0.57 -13.32
N ASP A 145 35.60 -0.07 -12.42
CA ASP A 145 36.07 1.32 -12.55
C ASP A 145 37.58 1.45 -12.30
N THR A 146 38.21 0.52 -11.57
CA THR A 146 39.69 0.44 -11.45
C THR A 146 40.20 -0.93 -10.98
N LEU A 147 39.41 -1.67 -10.20
CA LEU A 147 39.63 -3.07 -9.82
C LEU A 147 38.39 -3.87 -10.21
N VAL A 148 38.58 -5.01 -10.89
CA VAL A 148 37.50 -5.92 -11.27
C VAL A 148 36.91 -6.52 -10.00
N GLN A 149 35.71 -6.06 -9.62
CA GLN A 149 35.00 -6.58 -8.45
C GLN A 149 33.83 -7.44 -8.93
N ASN A 150 33.89 -8.74 -8.65
CA ASN A 150 32.74 -9.61 -8.86
C ASN A 150 31.75 -9.42 -7.72
N VAL A 151 30.49 -9.22 -8.08
CA VAL A 151 29.37 -9.00 -7.18
C VAL A 151 28.33 -10.08 -7.44
N ASP A 152 27.97 -10.82 -6.40
CA ASP A 152 26.86 -11.79 -6.39
C ASP A 152 25.84 -11.34 -5.34
N GLU A 153 24.73 -10.80 -5.81
CA GLU A 153 23.65 -10.25 -4.99
C GLU A 153 22.42 -11.14 -5.05
N SER A 154 21.75 -11.33 -3.91
CA SER A 154 20.45 -11.97 -3.86
C SER A 154 19.54 -11.27 -2.86
N ALA A 155 18.26 -11.18 -3.19
CA ALA A 155 17.22 -10.66 -2.33
C ALA A 155 16.04 -11.61 -2.33
N ARG A 156 15.48 -11.89 -1.15
CA ARG A 156 14.35 -12.79 -0.95
C ARG A 156 13.41 -12.17 0.06
N TYR A 157 12.13 -12.33 -0.20
CA TYR A 157 11.07 -11.95 0.72
C TYR A 157 10.03 -13.05 0.74
N PHE A 158 9.60 -13.40 1.94
CA PHE A 158 8.47 -14.29 2.16
C PHE A 158 7.60 -13.71 3.26
N GLU A 159 6.29 -13.72 3.07
CA GLU A 159 5.34 -13.31 4.09
C GLU A 159 4.10 -14.19 4.03
N PHE A 160 3.60 -14.52 5.21
CA PHE A 160 2.29 -15.15 5.38
C PHE A 160 1.40 -14.19 6.16
N ALA A 161 0.21 -13.93 5.64
CA ALA A 161 -0.81 -13.15 6.34
C ALA A 161 -2.13 -13.89 6.39
N ALA A 162 -2.89 -13.64 7.44
CA ALA A 162 -4.25 -14.13 7.61
C ALA A 162 -5.13 -13.02 8.19
N GLY A 163 -6.43 -13.07 7.88
CA GLY A 163 -7.38 -12.10 8.39
C GLY A 163 -8.81 -12.60 8.39
N ILE A 164 -9.64 -11.87 9.11
CA ILE A 164 -11.08 -12.07 9.19
C ILE A 164 -11.77 -10.73 8.94
N SER A 165 -12.78 -10.75 8.08
CA SER A 165 -13.54 -9.58 7.68
C SER A 165 -15.04 -9.84 7.83
N SER A 166 -15.78 -8.78 8.10
CA SER A 166 -17.24 -8.77 8.07
C SER A 166 -17.71 -7.36 7.72
N ARG A 167 -19.02 -7.14 7.65
CA ARG A 167 -19.59 -5.79 7.50
C ARG A 167 -19.29 -4.85 8.69
N PHE A 168 -18.84 -5.39 9.84
CA PHE A 168 -18.68 -4.64 11.09
C PHE A 168 -17.23 -4.49 11.53
N TYR A 169 -16.31 -5.27 10.99
CA TYR A 169 -14.92 -5.23 11.39
C TYR A 169 -14.03 -5.88 10.35
N ASP A 170 -12.77 -5.47 10.34
CA ASP A 170 -11.68 -6.16 9.67
C ASP A 170 -10.52 -6.35 10.64
N PHE A 171 -9.96 -7.55 10.68
CA PHE A 171 -8.74 -7.87 11.39
C PHE A 171 -7.77 -8.61 10.49
N GLY A 172 -6.49 -8.31 10.62
CA GLY A 172 -5.43 -8.95 9.88
C GLY A 172 -4.15 -9.02 10.67
N GLY A 173 -3.35 -10.03 10.36
CA GLY A 173 -2.01 -10.16 10.90
C GLY A 173 -1.10 -10.87 9.91
N TYR A 174 0.20 -10.61 10.02
CA TYR A 174 1.20 -11.21 9.16
C TYR A 174 2.50 -11.53 9.90
N VAL A 175 3.28 -12.42 9.31
CA VAL A 175 4.69 -12.68 9.64
C VAL A 175 5.49 -12.63 8.34
N SER A 176 6.62 -11.91 8.34
CA SER A 176 7.49 -11.72 7.19
C SER A 176 8.94 -12.09 7.50
N LEU A 177 9.64 -12.57 6.47
CA LEU A 177 11.02 -13.04 6.50
C LEU A 177 11.81 -12.41 5.34
N PRO A 178 12.20 -11.12 5.45
CA PRO A 178 13.06 -10.49 4.47
C PRO A 178 14.51 -10.95 4.59
N LYS A 179 15.20 -11.08 3.46
CA LYS A 179 16.60 -11.46 3.39
C LYS A 179 17.28 -10.84 2.18
N VAL A 180 18.48 -10.30 2.38
CA VAL A 180 19.33 -9.70 1.36
C VAL A 180 20.78 -10.14 1.60
N GLU A 181 21.48 -10.53 0.55
CA GLU A 181 22.89 -10.93 0.58
C GLU A 181 23.64 -10.28 -0.58
N SER A 182 24.85 -9.77 -0.33
CA SER A 182 25.79 -9.28 -1.35
C SER A 182 27.17 -9.86 -1.06
N LYS A 183 27.72 -10.62 -2.00
CA LYS A 183 29.08 -11.16 -1.92
C LYS A 183 29.98 -10.39 -2.84
N GLN A 184 31.05 -9.86 -2.28
CA GLN A 184 31.96 -8.97 -2.98
C GLN A 184 33.41 -9.44 -2.80
N THR A 185 34.16 -9.56 -3.89
CA THR A 185 35.55 -10.08 -3.85
C THR A 185 36.48 -9.26 -2.93
N LEU A 186 36.27 -7.95 -2.81
CA LEU A 186 37.15 -7.04 -2.06
C LEU A 186 36.56 -6.56 -0.73
N SER A 187 35.25 -6.37 -0.65
CA SER A 187 34.59 -5.81 0.54
C SER A 187 34.00 -6.86 1.48
N GLY A 188 34.13 -8.14 1.12
CA GLY A 188 33.58 -9.26 1.88
C GLY A 188 32.08 -9.46 1.67
N ASP A 189 31.54 -10.45 2.37
CA ASP A 189 30.12 -10.78 2.33
C ASP A 189 29.33 -9.86 3.27
N ARG A 190 28.22 -9.33 2.77
CA ARG A 190 27.23 -8.56 3.51
C ARG A 190 25.91 -9.32 3.48
N LYS A 191 25.24 -9.43 4.63
CA LYS A 191 23.97 -10.13 4.78
C LYS A 191 23.06 -9.34 5.69
N TRP A 192 21.85 -9.04 5.23
CA TRP A 192 20.78 -8.47 6.04
C TRP A 192 19.61 -9.44 6.06
N GLU A 193 19.14 -9.85 7.22
CA GLU A 193 17.98 -10.72 7.33
C GLU A 193 17.17 -10.37 8.57
N GLY A 194 15.85 -10.56 8.49
CA GLY A 194 14.98 -10.20 9.59
C GLY A 194 13.74 -11.05 9.72
N THR A 195 12.99 -10.78 10.78
CA THR A 195 11.65 -11.30 11.01
C THR A 195 10.75 -10.15 11.40
N GLY A 196 9.69 -9.95 10.63
CA GLY A 196 8.67 -8.96 10.92
C GLY A 196 7.34 -9.59 11.26
N PHE A 197 6.53 -8.88 12.04
CA PHE A 197 5.13 -9.21 12.27
C PHE A 197 4.31 -7.94 12.30
N GLY A 198 3.04 -8.05 11.95
CA GLY A 198 2.12 -6.94 12.11
C GLY A 198 0.71 -7.40 12.42
N LEU A 199 -0.04 -6.52 13.07
CA LEU A 199 -1.44 -6.69 13.41
C LEU A 199 -2.18 -5.42 13.06
N SER A 200 -3.37 -5.56 12.52
CA SER A 200 -4.23 -4.45 12.13
C SER A 200 -5.67 -4.77 12.46
N GLY A 201 -6.44 -3.75 12.83
CA GLY A 201 -7.86 -3.89 13.14
C GLY A 201 -8.63 -2.61 12.89
N ARG A 202 -9.88 -2.74 12.46
CA ARG A 202 -10.85 -1.65 12.39
C ARG A 202 -12.26 -2.16 12.62
N PHE A 203 -13.12 -1.29 13.13
CA PHE A 203 -14.53 -1.59 13.38
C PHE A 203 -15.42 -0.56 12.71
N PHE A 204 -16.60 -0.95 12.25
CA PHE A 204 -17.55 -0.11 11.55
C PHE A 204 -18.83 0.00 12.35
N PHE A 205 -19.04 1.16 12.98
CA PHE A 205 -20.21 1.43 13.82
C PHE A 205 -21.16 2.40 13.12
N GLY A 206 -22.32 1.89 12.69
CA GLY A 206 -23.36 2.70 12.05
C GLY A 206 -23.98 2.02 10.83
N PRO A 207 -24.98 2.64 10.21
CA PRO A 207 -25.55 2.16 8.96
C PRO A 207 -24.59 2.38 7.78
N GLU A 208 -24.60 1.48 6.79
CA GLU A 208 -23.81 1.59 5.56
C GLU A 208 -24.20 2.83 4.74
N ASP A 209 -25.50 3.14 4.65
CA ASP A 209 -26.05 4.28 3.89
C ASP A 209 -26.12 5.57 4.73
N GLY A 210 -25.22 5.77 5.69
CA GLY A 210 -25.25 6.93 6.57
C GLY A 210 -23.90 7.27 7.18
N ILE A 211 -23.91 7.68 8.46
CA ILE A 211 -22.70 8.01 9.22
C ILE A 211 -22.20 6.74 9.90
N MET A 212 -20.97 6.37 9.60
CA MET A 212 -20.27 5.22 10.15
C MET A 212 -18.99 5.67 10.84
N TYR A 213 -18.83 5.31 12.11
CA TYR A 213 -17.63 5.59 12.89
C TYR A 213 -16.66 4.42 12.79
N VAL A 214 -15.38 4.73 12.58
CA VAL A 214 -14.36 3.74 12.26
C VAL A 214 -13.12 3.89 13.15
N PRO A 215 -13.14 3.40 14.40
CA PRO A 215 -11.89 3.25 15.15
C PRO A 215 -11.02 2.19 14.46
N ALA A 216 -9.75 2.53 14.30
CA ALA A 216 -8.78 1.69 13.62
C ALA A 216 -7.41 1.79 14.28
N GLY A 217 -6.63 0.72 14.17
CA GLY A 217 -5.26 0.71 14.61
C GLY A 217 -4.44 -0.36 13.91
N LEU A 218 -3.13 -0.12 13.87
CA LEU A 218 -2.14 -1.07 13.38
C LEU A 218 -0.87 -0.97 14.19
N VAL A 219 -0.19 -2.11 14.28
CA VAL A 219 1.17 -2.24 14.81
C VAL A 219 1.96 -3.12 13.86
N ASP A 220 3.15 -2.66 13.47
CA ASP A 220 4.12 -3.43 12.71
C ASP A 220 5.45 -3.40 13.45
N TYR A 221 6.14 -4.53 13.48
CA TYR A 221 7.47 -4.64 14.04
C TYR A 221 8.35 -5.48 13.10
N LEU A 222 9.61 -5.09 12.94
CA LEU A 222 10.62 -5.84 12.22
C LEU A 222 11.93 -5.79 13.00
N ALA A 223 12.46 -6.96 13.35
CA ALA A 223 13.83 -7.11 13.84
C ALA A 223 14.69 -7.67 12.71
N ALA A 224 15.85 -7.08 12.46
CA ALA A 224 16.77 -7.52 11.42
C ALA A 224 18.23 -7.36 11.87
N ASP A 225 19.11 -8.18 11.33
CA ASP A 225 20.54 -8.13 11.57
C ASP A 225 21.28 -7.92 10.24
N LEU A 226 22.13 -6.89 10.17
CA LEU A 226 23.14 -6.72 9.13
C LEU A 226 24.48 -7.25 9.62
N THR A 227 25.04 -8.23 8.92
CA THR A 227 26.38 -8.78 9.15
C THR A 227 27.30 -8.37 8.00
N GLN A 228 28.44 -7.74 8.31
CA GLN A 228 29.51 -7.40 7.37
C GLN A 228 30.87 -7.76 7.97
N GLY A 229 31.46 -8.86 7.51
CA GLY A 229 32.70 -9.39 8.10
C GLY A 229 32.54 -9.72 9.59
N GLN A 230 33.22 -8.97 10.46
CA GLN A 230 33.11 -9.12 11.93
C GLN A 230 32.14 -8.10 12.58
N GLN A 231 31.60 -7.16 11.81
CA GLN A 231 30.65 -6.19 12.32
C GLN A 231 29.23 -6.73 12.21
N LYS A 232 28.47 -6.56 13.28
CA LYS A 232 27.03 -6.83 13.36
C LYS A 232 26.33 -5.52 13.70
N VAL A 233 25.29 -5.19 12.93
CA VAL A 233 24.37 -4.09 13.20
C VAL A 233 22.98 -4.69 13.38
N GLU A 234 22.38 -4.46 14.54
CA GLU A 234 21.01 -4.90 14.82
C GLU A 234 20.05 -3.75 14.54
N THR A 235 18.98 -4.02 13.80
CA THR A 235 17.97 -3.04 13.39
C THR A 235 16.60 -3.46 13.92
N ASP A 236 15.96 -2.60 14.70
CA ASP A 236 14.56 -2.76 15.11
C ASP A 236 13.72 -1.65 14.45
N TYR A 237 12.62 -2.01 13.81
CA TYR A 237 11.62 -1.06 13.30
C TYR A 237 10.28 -1.32 13.99
N LEU A 238 9.65 -0.28 14.49
CA LEU A 238 8.32 -0.30 15.11
C LEU A 238 7.46 0.78 14.47
N ARG A 239 6.27 0.42 14.02
CA ARG A 239 5.23 1.35 13.61
C ARG A 239 3.97 1.08 14.40
N VAL A 240 3.37 2.13 14.97
CA VAL A 240 2.09 2.08 15.68
C VAL A 240 1.24 3.23 15.18
N ARG A 241 0.01 2.96 14.77
CA ARG A 241 -0.96 4.01 14.43
C ARG A 241 -2.30 3.66 15.05
N VAL A 242 -2.92 4.64 15.69
CA VAL A 242 -4.25 4.52 16.26
C VAL A 242 -5.06 5.76 15.90
N GLY A 243 -6.28 5.55 15.46
CA GLY A 243 -7.13 6.64 15.03
C GLY A 243 -8.61 6.28 15.00
N MET A 244 -9.40 7.27 14.61
CA MET A 244 -10.83 7.16 14.43
C MET A 244 -11.22 7.91 13.17
N GLY A 245 -12.08 7.30 12.35
CA GLY A 245 -12.66 7.91 11.18
C GLY A 245 -14.18 8.07 11.27
N VAL A 246 -14.70 8.90 10.38
CA VAL A 246 -16.12 9.02 10.08
C VAL A 246 -16.26 8.83 8.57
N HIS A 247 -16.93 7.77 8.16
CA HIS A 247 -17.35 7.50 6.80
C HIS A 247 -18.81 7.94 6.66
N TYR A 248 -19.08 9.00 5.89
CA TYR A 248 -20.42 9.54 5.70
C TYR A 248 -20.86 9.45 4.25
N GLN A 249 -21.75 8.49 3.98
CA GLN A 249 -22.44 8.38 2.70
C GLN A 249 -23.62 9.36 2.69
N ILE A 250 -23.40 10.58 2.17
CA ILE A 250 -24.44 11.63 2.13
C ILE A 250 -25.63 11.18 1.28
N ASN A 251 -25.33 10.53 0.15
CA ASN A 251 -26.29 9.91 -0.75
C ASN A 251 -25.55 8.90 -1.65
N LYS A 252 -26.23 8.27 -2.62
CA LYS A 252 -25.63 7.25 -3.52
C LYS A 252 -24.47 7.75 -4.39
N THR A 253 -24.26 9.06 -4.49
CA THR A 253 -23.25 9.67 -5.37
C THR A 253 -22.18 10.42 -4.61
N ASN A 254 -22.37 10.72 -3.33
CA ASN A 254 -21.50 11.59 -2.54
C ASN A 254 -21.06 10.87 -1.27
N LEU A 255 -19.74 10.81 -1.09
CA LEU A 255 -19.08 10.23 0.07
C LEU A 255 -18.12 11.29 0.67
N VAL A 256 -18.15 11.42 1.98
CA VAL A 256 -17.15 12.18 2.74
C VAL A 256 -16.54 11.27 3.80
N VAL A 257 -15.22 11.31 3.91
CA VAL A 257 -14.46 10.59 4.92
C VAL A 257 -13.64 11.59 5.72
N LEU A 258 -13.76 11.54 7.04
CA LEU A 258 -12.92 12.28 7.99
C LEU A 258 -12.11 11.27 8.79
N GLY A 259 -10.86 11.58 9.07
CA GLY A 259 -9.98 10.73 9.87
C GLY A 259 -9.19 11.57 10.86
N ILE A 260 -9.04 11.05 12.07
CA ILE A 260 -8.14 11.58 13.09
C ILE A 260 -7.20 10.44 13.48
N GLU A 261 -5.91 10.59 13.17
CA GLU A 261 -4.85 9.80 13.79
C GLU A 261 -4.55 10.42 15.14
N ALA A 262 -5.07 9.76 16.18
CA ALA A 262 -4.88 10.20 17.56
C ALA A 262 -3.44 9.97 18.03
N TYR A 263 -2.75 9.00 17.45
CA TYR A 263 -1.34 8.74 17.71
C TYR A 263 -0.73 7.97 16.54
N GLY A 264 0.39 8.47 16.00
CA GLY A 264 1.25 7.75 15.07
C GLY A 264 2.68 7.74 15.58
N LEU A 265 3.33 6.58 15.56
CA LEU A 265 4.73 6.39 15.91
C LEU A 265 5.38 5.55 14.82
N GLU A 266 6.50 6.01 14.30
CA GLU A 266 7.45 5.22 13.54
C GLU A 266 8.81 5.36 14.21
N GLU A 267 9.44 4.25 14.56
CA GLU A 267 10.71 4.20 15.25
C GLU A 267 11.63 3.19 14.57
N SER A 268 12.82 3.63 14.22
CA SER A 268 13.93 2.76 13.78
C SER A 268 15.04 2.86 14.81
N LYS A 269 15.59 1.71 15.23
CA LYS A 269 16.77 1.63 16.10
C LYS A 269 17.84 0.83 15.41
N GLU A 270 19.04 1.37 15.37
CA GLU A 270 20.23 0.69 14.88
C GLU A 270 21.27 0.60 15.98
N LYS A 271 21.70 -0.62 16.30
CA LYS A 271 22.76 -0.89 17.29
C LYS A 271 23.98 -1.39 16.57
N VAL A 272 25.06 -0.62 16.62
CA VAL A 272 26.35 -0.99 16.03
C VAL A 272 27.32 -1.33 17.15
N ALA A 273 27.88 -2.54 17.11
CA ALA A 273 28.87 -2.97 18.09
C ALA A 273 30.03 -1.96 18.20
N ASN A 274 30.31 -1.53 19.44
CA ASN A 274 31.35 -0.55 19.82
C ASN A 274 31.12 0.91 19.39
N LEU A 275 30.06 1.23 18.65
CA LEU A 275 29.69 2.64 18.36
C LEU A 275 28.53 3.11 19.23
N GLY A 276 27.55 2.25 19.50
CA GLY A 276 26.38 2.58 20.31
C GLY A 276 25.06 2.29 19.60
N GLU A 277 24.02 3.00 20.03
CA GLU A 277 22.65 2.89 19.51
C GLU A 277 22.23 4.23 18.90
N GLN A 278 21.74 4.20 17.67
CA GLN A 278 21.04 5.31 17.02
C GLN A 278 19.54 4.98 16.98
N THR A 279 18.70 5.90 17.42
CA THR A 279 17.25 5.80 17.33
C THR A 279 16.71 6.98 16.53
N GLU A 280 16.00 6.70 15.45
CA GLU A 280 15.21 7.67 14.71
C GLU A 280 13.74 7.45 15.05
N ARG A 281 13.06 8.51 15.48
CA ARG A 281 11.66 8.45 15.89
C ARG A 281 10.87 9.56 15.23
N VAL A 282 9.79 9.19 14.56
CA VAL A 282 8.79 10.10 14.02
C VAL A 282 7.49 9.88 14.77
N THR A 283 6.94 10.94 15.38
CA THR A 283 5.65 10.89 16.08
C THR A 283 4.68 11.87 15.44
N ASN A 284 3.49 11.41 15.06
CA ASN A 284 2.40 12.24 14.57
C ASN A 284 1.36 12.43 15.68
N LEU A 285 1.07 13.69 16.06
CA LEU A 285 0.09 13.98 17.11
C LEU A 285 -0.49 15.41 17.03
N PRO A 286 -1.78 15.59 16.66
CA PRO A 286 -2.62 14.64 15.94
C PRO A 286 -2.29 14.59 14.43
N GLY A 287 -2.95 13.72 13.68
CA GLY A 287 -3.04 13.79 12.23
C GLY A 287 -4.50 13.91 11.78
N PHE A 288 -4.81 14.82 10.85
CA PHE A 288 -6.14 14.97 10.26
C PHE A 288 -6.15 14.52 8.81
N TYR A 289 -7.20 13.81 8.43
CA TYR A 289 -7.42 13.28 7.09
C TYR A 289 -8.83 13.66 6.66
N LEU A 290 -8.97 14.16 5.43
CA LEU A 290 -10.24 14.49 4.81
C LEU A 290 -10.23 13.92 3.39
N GLY A 291 -11.32 13.28 3.01
CA GLY A 291 -11.55 12.78 1.66
C GLY A 291 -12.99 13.05 1.25
N GLY A 292 -13.19 13.49 0.01
CA GLY A 292 -14.49 13.66 -0.61
C GLY A 292 -14.51 13.00 -1.97
N GLU A 293 -15.59 12.28 -2.28
CA GLU A 293 -15.84 11.66 -3.58
C GLU A 293 -17.26 12.02 -4.03
N THR A 294 -17.39 12.47 -5.28
CA THR A 294 -18.70 12.77 -5.90
C THR A 294 -18.79 12.23 -7.31
N HIS A 295 -19.89 11.54 -7.63
CA HIS A 295 -20.24 11.18 -9.00
C HIS A 295 -20.91 12.38 -9.69
N ALA A 296 -20.10 13.29 -10.24
CA ALA A 296 -20.59 14.47 -10.96
C ALA A 296 -21.45 14.10 -12.19
N LYS A 297 -21.12 12.97 -12.84
CA LYS A 297 -21.90 12.30 -13.89
C LYS A 297 -21.78 10.78 -13.72
N GLU A 298 -22.61 10.02 -14.42
CA GLU A 298 -22.52 8.53 -14.39
C GLU A 298 -21.14 8.01 -14.82
N TRP A 299 -20.47 8.71 -15.73
CA TRP A 299 -19.15 8.37 -16.25
C TRP A 299 -18.01 9.13 -15.55
N LEU A 300 -18.29 10.12 -14.69
CA LEU A 300 -17.28 11.01 -14.12
C LEU A 300 -17.38 11.08 -12.59
N ILE A 301 -16.30 10.69 -11.93
CA ILE A 301 -16.09 10.81 -10.49
C ILE A 301 -15.07 11.92 -10.25
N LEU A 302 -15.32 12.78 -9.28
CA LEU A 302 -14.38 13.78 -8.79
C LEU A 302 -14.00 13.47 -7.35
N ARG A 303 -12.73 13.65 -7.02
CA ARG A 303 -12.17 13.41 -5.69
C ARG A 303 -11.31 14.58 -5.24
N VAL A 304 -11.42 14.89 -3.96
CA VAL A 304 -10.53 15.81 -3.28
C VAL A 304 -10.15 15.20 -1.93
N GLY A 305 -8.90 15.35 -1.56
CA GLY A 305 -8.40 14.90 -0.28
C GLY A 305 -7.47 15.92 0.34
N ALA A 306 -7.33 15.89 1.66
CA ALA A 306 -6.34 16.67 2.37
C ALA A 306 -5.83 15.87 3.57
N THR A 307 -4.55 16.05 3.88
CA THR A 307 -3.93 15.50 5.09
C THR A 307 -3.15 16.60 5.78
N HIS A 308 -3.30 16.70 7.11
CA HIS A 308 -2.53 17.62 7.94
C HIS A 308 -1.94 16.88 9.12
N LEU A 309 -0.62 16.75 9.18
CA LEU A 309 0.10 16.05 10.24
C LEU A 309 0.91 17.06 11.07
N TRP A 310 0.78 17.04 12.39
CA TRP A 310 1.79 17.62 13.27
C TRP A 310 2.79 16.55 13.63
N ARG A 311 4.04 16.78 13.27
CA ARG A 311 5.08 15.77 13.36
C ARG A 311 6.22 16.26 14.23
N GLU A 312 6.66 15.38 15.13
CA GLU A 312 7.90 15.51 15.87
C GLU A 312 8.89 14.45 15.36
N GLN A 313 10.08 14.89 14.97
CA GLN A 313 11.16 14.01 14.55
C GLN A 313 12.28 14.10 15.57
N LYS A 314 12.72 12.95 16.08
CA LYS A 314 13.83 12.84 17.03
C LYS A 314 14.90 11.92 16.47
N SER A 315 16.15 12.35 16.59
CA SER A 315 17.34 11.54 16.37
C SER A 315 18.10 11.46 17.68
N ILE A 316 18.19 10.27 18.25
CA ILE A 316 18.86 10.00 19.53
C ILE A 316 20.08 9.14 19.24
N PHE A 317 21.26 9.59 19.61
CA PHE A 317 22.49 8.82 19.53
C PHE A 317 23.06 8.58 20.93
N LYS A 318 23.15 7.30 21.30
CA LYS A 318 23.66 6.80 22.58
C LYS A 318 24.99 6.07 22.32
N PRO A 319 26.13 6.75 22.44
CA PRO A 319 27.42 6.10 22.21
C PRO A 319 27.73 5.05 23.29
N THR A 320 28.56 4.06 22.98
CA THR A 320 29.02 3.08 23.99
C THR A 320 29.80 3.74 25.14
N THR A 321 30.50 4.83 24.84
CA THR A 321 31.20 5.68 25.82
C THR A 321 30.93 7.14 25.49
N GLY A 322 30.54 7.94 26.48
CA GLY A 322 30.29 9.37 26.30
C GLY A 322 28.88 9.77 26.72
N THR A 323 28.41 10.90 26.20
CA THR A 323 27.10 11.48 26.53
C THR A 323 26.11 11.19 25.41
N GLU A 324 24.88 10.82 25.80
CA GLU A 324 23.75 10.73 24.88
C GLU A 324 23.46 12.09 24.25
N THR A 325 23.21 12.09 22.94
CA THR A 325 22.82 13.29 22.19
C THR A 325 21.42 13.09 21.61
N GLU A 326 20.56 14.09 21.77
CA GLU A 326 19.21 14.11 21.20
C GLU A 326 19.06 15.39 20.37
N THR A 327 18.65 15.22 19.11
CA THR A 327 18.17 16.31 18.27
C THR A 327 16.68 16.11 18.02
N SER A 328 15.89 17.15 18.22
CA SER A 328 14.44 17.13 17.97
C SER A 328 14.04 18.29 17.08
N SER A 329 13.14 18.03 16.14
CA SER A 329 12.49 19.05 15.33
C SER A 329 10.99 18.81 15.31
N ARG A 330 10.23 19.89 15.13
CA ARG A 330 8.78 19.84 15.00
C ARG A 330 8.38 20.59 13.75
N ASP A 331 7.62 19.92 12.89
CA ASP A 331 7.08 20.49 11.68
C ASP A 331 5.58 20.18 11.56
N SER A 332 4.98 20.79 10.56
CA SER A 332 3.60 20.56 10.20
C SER A 332 3.53 20.33 8.72
N GLN A 333 2.94 19.20 8.32
CA GLN A 333 2.90 18.77 6.93
C GLN A 333 1.46 18.81 6.45
N PHE A 334 1.20 19.62 5.42
CA PHE A 334 -0.09 19.71 4.76
C PHE A 334 0.04 19.21 3.32
N ASN A 335 -0.78 18.24 2.95
CA ASN A 335 -0.83 17.67 1.61
C ASN A 335 -2.26 17.79 1.07
N LEU A 336 -2.41 18.35 -0.13
CA LEU A 336 -3.66 18.36 -0.88
C LEU A 336 -3.62 17.22 -1.91
N TYR A 337 -4.77 16.63 -2.19
CA TYR A 337 -4.91 15.56 -3.17
C TYR A 337 -6.10 15.86 -4.06
N LEU A 338 -5.92 15.63 -5.36
CA LEU A 338 -6.97 15.81 -6.36
C LEU A 338 -7.00 14.57 -7.24
N GLY A 339 -8.19 14.03 -7.46
CA GLY A 339 -8.33 12.87 -8.34
C GLY A 339 -9.61 12.88 -9.13
N THR A 340 -9.65 12.03 -10.15
CA THR A 340 -10.85 11.81 -10.94
C THR A 340 -10.95 10.34 -11.33
N GLY A 341 -12.16 9.88 -11.63
CA GLY A 341 -12.42 8.53 -12.11
C GLY A 341 -13.33 8.56 -13.33
N PHE A 342 -12.97 7.84 -14.38
CA PHE A 342 -13.78 7.70 -15.58
C PHE A 342 -14.39 6.30 -15.65
N LYS A 343 -15.71 6.20 -15.66
CA LYS A 343 -16.43 4.92 -15.86
C LYS A 343 -16.79 4.76 -17.32
N ILE A 344 -16.24 3.74 -17.97
CA ILE A 344 -16.48 3.41 -19.37
C ILE A 344 -16.90 1.94 -19.45
N GLY A 345 -18.21 1.69 -19.48
CA GLY A 345 -18.75 0.33 -19.40
C GLY A 345 -18.34 -0.34 -18.08
N ARG A 346 -17.50 -1.37 -18.17
CA ARG A 346 -16.98 -2.12 -17.02
C ARG A 346 -15.57 -1.69 -16.58
N PHE A 347 -15.00 -0.71 -17.25
CA PHE A 347 -13.73 -0.11 -16.87
C PHE A 347 -13.96 1.08 -15.94
N LEU A 348 -13.16 1.15 -14.87
CA LEU A 348 -12.91 2.36 -14.10
C LEU A 348 -11.45 2.74 -14.31
N ILE A 349 -11.21 3.98 -14.75
CA ILE A 349 -9.87 4.55 -14.85
C ILE A 349 -9.78 5.66 -13.81
N ASP A 350 -9.00 5.47 -12.74
CA ASP A 350 -8.76 6.53 -11.76
C ASP A 350 -7.42 7.22 -12.01
N LEU A 351 -7.40 8.52 -11.76
CA LEU A 351 -6.22 9.38 -11.82
C LEU A 351 -6.07 10.10 -10.49
N ASP A 352 -4.84 10.16 -10.00
CA ASP A 352 -4.39 11.02 -8.91
C ASP A 352 -3.44 12.06 -9.50
N PHE A 353 -3.82 13.34 -9.41
CA PHE A 353 -3.07 14.43 -9.98
C PHE A 353 -1.92 14.84 -9.05
N ASN A 354 -0.81 15.25 -9.65
CA ASN A 354 0.22 15.95 -8.91
C ASN A 354 -0.27 17.36 -8.57
N THR A 355 -0.50 17.65 -7.29
CA THR A 355 -0.98 18.98 -6.89
C THR A 355 0.07 20.05 -7.05
N ASP A 356 1.35 19.69 -6.95
CA ASP A 356 2.46 20.64 -7.07
C ASP A 356 2.50 21.23 -8.48
N PHE A 357 2.10 20.44 -9.49
CA PHE A 357 1.91 20.93 -10.85
C PHE A 357 0.96 22.14 -10.94
N PHE A 358 -0.07 22.25 -10.10
CA PHE A 358 -1.00 23.39 -10.13
C PHE A 358 -0.45 24.64 -9.42
N PHE A 359 0.48 24.47 -8.48
CA PHE A 359 1.07 25.57 -7.72
C PHE A 359 2.37 26.08 -8.31
N GLU A 360 3.20 25.16 -8.80
CA GLU A 360 4.52 25.44 -9.37
C GLU A 360 4.47 25.58 -10.89
N GLY A 361 3.47 24.98 -11.54
CA GLY A 361 3.37 24.91 -13.00
C GLY A 361 4.24 23.79 -13.58
N PRO A 362 4.18 23.57 -14.91
CA PRO A 362 5.04 22.60 -15.57
C PRO A 362 6.51 23.03 -15.54
N ASP A 363 7.45 22.08 -15.57
CA ASP A 363 8.91 22.30 -15.51
C ASP A 363 9.43 23.40 -16.44
N PHE A 364 8.88 23.48 -17.65
CA PHE A 364 9.29 24.48 -18.65
C PHE A 364 8.91 25.92 -18.27
N VAL A 365 8.02 26.11 -17.30
CA VAL A 365 7.64 27.41 -16.71
C VAL A 365 8.31 27.62 -15.36
N SER A 366 8.35 26.60 -14.51
CA SER A 366 8.87 26.71 -13.13
C SER A 366 10.40 26.81 -13.07
N GLY A 367 11.10 26.27 -14.07
CA GLY A 367 12.56 26.19 -14.08
C GLY A 367 13.12 25.18 -13.06
N HIS A 368 12.27 24.33 -12.49
CA HIS A 368 12.71 23.19 -11.68
C HIS A 368 13.57 22.26 -12.56
N ASN A 369 14.63 21.70 -11.97
CA ASN A 369 15.63 20.91 -12.70
C ASN A 369 14.95 19.79 -13.51
N ALA A 370 15.19 19.77 -14.83
CA ALA A 370 14.66 18.82 -15.81
C ALA A 370 14.97 17.31 -15.57
N GLY A 371 15.49 16.95 -14.39
CA GLY A 371 15.75 15.58 -13.96
C GLY A 371 14.71 15.02 -12.98
N GLN A 372 13.86 15.86 -12.38
CA GLN A 372 12.65 15.45 -11.65
C GLN A 372 11.48 15.96 -12.47
N LEU A 373 10.94 15.11 -13.35
CA LEU A 373 9.73 15.45 -14.09
C LEU A 373 8.60 15.58 -13.07
N ASP A 374 8.08 16.79 -12.86
CA ASP A 374 6.83 16.98 -12.13
C ASP A 374 5.68 16.52 -13.04
N ASP A 375 5.55 15.20 -13.15
CA ASP A 375 4.52 14.54 -13.95
C ASP A 375 3.14 15.04 -13.49
N PHE A 376 2.28 15.42 -14.44
CA PHE A 376 0.92 15.90 -14.14
C PHE A 376 0.07 14.89 -13.37
N ILE A 377 0.38 13.59 -13.53
CA ILE A 377 -0.34 12.48 -12.93
C ILE A 377 0.64 11.73 -12.02
N ASN A 378 0.34 11.71 -10.72
CA ASN A 378 1.08 10.94 -9.73
C ASN A 378 0.81 9.44 -9.88
N ARG A 379 -0.46 9.08 -10.08
CA ARG A 379 -0.90 7.69 -10.19
C ARG A 379 -2.05 7.54 -11.17
N LEU A 380 -2.06 6.41 -11.85
CA LEU A 380 -3.11 5.95 -12.73
C LEU A 380 -3.49 4.54 -12.29
N SER A 381 -4.79 4.27 -12.21
CA SER A 381 -5.27 2.90 -12.06
C SER A 381 -6.31 2.57 -13.11
N VAL A 382 -6.35 1.30 -13.50
CA VAL A 382 -7.34 0.77 -14.43
C VAL A 382 -7.91 -0.50 -13.83
N THR A 383 -9.20 -0.48 -13.54
CA THR A 383 -9.95 -1.63 -13.01
C THR A 383 -10.98 -2.07 -14.03
N TYR A 384 -10.99 -3.36 -14.36
CA TYR A 384 -12.00 -4.00 -15.19
C TYR A 384 -12.77 -5.02 -14.36
N GLY A 385 -14.07 -4.78 -14.15
CA GLY A 385 -14.95 -5.77 -13.53
C GLY A 385 -15.52 -6.74 -14.57
N PHE A 386 -15.66 -8.04 -14.27
CA PHE A 386 -16.19 -9.02 -15.23
C PHE A 386 -17.39 -9.83 -14.77
#